data_AF-A0A2A9EIX5-F1
#
_entry.id   AF-A0A2A9EIX5-F1
#
_cell.length_a   1.000
_cell.length_b   1.000
_cell.length_c   1.000
_cell.angle_alpha   90.00
_cell.angle_beta   90.00
_cell.angle_gamma   90.00
#
_symmetry.space_group_name_H-M   'P 1'
#
loop_
_entity.id
_entity.type
_entity.pdbx_description
1 polymer ?
#
loop_
_entity_poly.entity_id
_entity_poly.type
_entity_poly.pdbx_seq_one_letter_code
_entity_poly.pdbx_strand_id
1 'polypeptide(L)'
;MLVPHYADVIEVEQAFELTFVAGAAFIVLVFGIRPRPWKVRIIVPPHVVWFVITATTVCVYGYMFMTTGLTLRFVALGDVQDLRFAYRDELQVSGGMLAYLILLQSNVINPIIVARGIYAKRFGMVLVGALGQFLIFSVTGYKLVLLSIPAFVGLALAHRWQGRLRGAALLGGVMGAAGLALAIDWLQGSLYYAQIFINRLLLTPGTLSAAHILVFDDRPKAMWGHSFLAGIVDYPYSVSPAFLVGTIFSGSAETSANANFIADGYANLGYPGIFIETVILIVILRLLDATGRDLPIAVTSIILLVPTLATVNSGAFTSLLTGGYLAAMILMATVPRTGWGLSRSRFRRSEACEADEITRREANTT
;
A
#
# COMPACT_ATOMS: atom_id res chain seq x y z
N MET A 1 -16.97 3.45 -12.24
CA MET A 1 -15.63 3.95 -12.60
C MET A 1 -15.78 4.76 -13.88
N LEU A 2 -15.23 5.96 -13.99
CA LEU A 2 -15.47 6.79 -15.19
C LEU A 2 -14.49 6.50 -16.32
N VAL A 3 -13.23 6.19 -16.01
CA VAL A 3 -12.16 6.02 -17.00
C VAL A 3 -12.48 5.00 -18.10
N PRO A 4 -13.08 3.81 -17.82
CA PRO A 4 -13.40 2.84 -18.87
C PRO A 4 -14.32 3.39 -19.99
N HIS A 5 -15.17 4.38 -19.69
CA HIS A 5 -16.07 5.01 -20.67
C HIS A 5 -15.35 5.93 -21.66
N TYR A 6 -14.13 6.36 -21.35
CA TYR A 6 -13.36 7.32 -22.13
C TYR A 6 -12.02 6.75 -22.64
N ALA A 7 -11.72 5.51 -22.28
CA ALA A 7 -10.44 4.88 -22.62
C ALA A 7 -10.49 4.11 -23.95
N ASP A 8 -11.69 3.95 -24.55
CA ASP A 8 -11.92 3.19 -25.79
C ASP A 8 -11.27 1.79 -25.78
N VAL A 9 -11.26 1.13 -24.62
CA VAL A 9 -10.65 -0.21 -24.43
C VAL A 9 -11.67 -1.34 -24.53
N ILE A 10 -12.88 -1.11 -24.05
CA ILE A 10 -13.97 -2.09 -23.97
C ILE A 10 -15.24 -1.48 -24.55
N GLU A 11 -16.19 -2.34 -24.88
CA GLU A 11 -17.49 -1.87 -25.38
C GLU A 11 -18.24 -1.05 -24.33
N VAL A 12 -19.12 -0.16 -24.80
CA VAL A 12 -19.88 0.76 -23.94
C VAL A 12 -20.71 -0.02 -22.91
N GLU A 13 -21.31 -1.15 -23.31
CA GLU A 13 -22.07 -2.03 -22.41
C GLU A 13 -21.19 -2.58 -21.28
N GLN A 14 -20.02 -3.13 -21.59
CA GLN A 14 -19.06 -3.63 -20.60
C GLN A 14 -18.56 -2.51 -19.66
N ALA A 15 -18.40 -1.28 -20.16
CA ALA A 15 -18.02 -0.13 -19.34
C ALA A 15 -19.11 0.26 -18.33
N PHE A 16 -20.40 0.16 -18.72
CA PHE A 16 -21.53 0.34 -17.81
C PHE A 16 -21.58 -0.78 -16.76
N GLU A 17 -21.45 -2.04 -17.16
CA GLU A 17 -21.43 -3.18 -16.24
C GLU A 17 -20.31 -3.05 -15.20
N LEU A 18 -19.07 -2.81 -15.64
CA LEU A 18 -17.93 -2.58 -14.75
C LEU A 18 -18.20 -1.41 -13.78
N THR A 19 -18.83 -0.34 -14.26
CA THR A 19 -19.16 0.81 -13.42
C THR A 19 -20.17 0.48 -12.35
N PHE A 20 -21.23 -0.24 -12.71
CA PHE A 20 -22.26 -0.67 -11.80
C PHE A 20 -21.71 -1.64 -10.75
N VAL A 21 -20.95 -2.66 -11.18
CA VAL A 21 -20.33 -3.66 -10.29
C VAL A 21 -19.32 -3.00 -9.37
N ALA A 22 -18.48 -2.09 -9.87
CA ALA A 22 -17.56 -1.32 -9.03
C ALA A 22 -18.32 -0.49 -7.97
N GLY A 23 -19.40 0.18 -8.37
CA GLY A 23 -20.25 0.93 -7.44
C GLY A 23 -20.85 0.04 -6.35
N ALA A 24 -21.40 -1.11 -6.73
CA ALA A 24 -21.93 -2.11 -5.80
C ALA A 24 -20.85 -2.64 -4.84
N ALA A 25 -19.66 -2.95 -5.35
CA ALA A 25 -18.51 -3.38 -4.54
C ALA A 25 -18.11 -2.32 -3.49
N PHE A 26 -18.06 -1.03 -3.88
CA PHE A 26 -17.78 0.04 -2.92
C PHE A 26 -18.90 0.23 -1.88
N ILE A 27 -20.16 0.02 -2.26
CA ILE A 27 -21.28 0.03 -1.31
C ILE A 27 -21.10 -1.11 -0.29
N VAL A 28 -20.84 -2.33 -0.76
CA VAL A 28 -20.56 -3.50 0.10
C VAL A 28 -19.37 -3.22 1.03
N LEU A 29 -18.28 -2.63 0.51
CA LEU A 29 -17.12 -2.22 1.29
C LEU A 29 -17.51 -1.24 2.41
N VAL A 30 -18.26 -0.19 2.11
CA VAL A 30 -18.69 0.83 3.08
C VAL A 30 -19.57 0.23 4.18
N PHE A 31 -20.53 -0.64 3.83
CA PHE A 31 -21.35 -1.30 4.83
C PHE A 31 -20.57 -2.34 5.64
N GLY A 32 -19.63 -3.06 5.02
CA GLY A 32 -18.82 -4.08 5.66
C GLY A 32 -17.87 -3.55 6.74
N ILE A 33 -17.39 -2.32 6.61
CA ILE A 33 -16.49 -1.67 7.58
C ILE A 33 -17.21 -0.91 8.70
N ARG A 34 -18.53 -0.66 8.59
CA ARG A 34 -19.32 0.06 9.62
C ARG A 34 -19.38 -0.62 10.99
N PRO A 35 -19.44 -1.96 11.12
CA PRO A 35 -19.53 -2.61 12.41
C PRO A 35 -18.36 -2.22 13.31
N ARG A 36 -18.61 -2.14 14.64
CA ARG A 36 -17.58 -1.69 15.58
C ARG A 36 -16.32 -2.55 15.47
N PRO A 37 -15.12 -1.94 15.35
CA PRO A 37 -13.90 -2.71 15.33
C PRO A 37 -13.71 -3.37 16.70
N TRP A 38 -13.42 -4.65 16.68
CA TRP A 38 -12.81 -5.41 17.76
C TRP A 38 -11.36 -4.96 18.03
N LYS A 39 -10.73 -5.50 19.08
CA LYS A 39 -9.36 -5.19 19.47
C LYS A 39 -8.53 -6.47 19.43
N VAL A 40 -7.43 -6.46 18.69
CA VAL A 40 -6.45 -7.54 18.65
C VAL A 40 -5.13 -6.99 19.16
N ARG A 41 -4.68 -7.50 20.31
CA ARG A 41 -3.41 -7.11 20.92
C ARG A 41 -2.68 -8.34 21.41
N ILE A 42 -1.42 -8.46 21.01
CA ILE A 42 -0.51 -9.51 21.48
C ILE A 42 0.47 -8.83 22.44
N ILE A 43 0.51 -9.29 23.70
CA ILE A 43 1.39 -8.71 24.71
C ILE A 43 2.76 -9.39 24.59
N VAL A 44 3.72 -8.68 24.00
CA VAL A 44 5.10 -9.13 23.86
C VAL A 44 6.01 -8.13 24.56
N PRO A 45 7.06 -8.58 25.28
CA PRO A 45 8.03 -7.67 25.87
C PRO A 45 8.68 -6.79 24.78
N PRO A 46 8.83 -5.45 25.00
CA PRO A 46 9.31 -4.55 23.96
C PRO A 46 10.68 -4.93 23.39
N HIS A 47 11.59 -5.46 24.22
CA HIS A 47 12.92 -5.87 23.78
C HIS A 47 12.87 -7.05 22.81
N VAL A 48 11.92 -7.98 22.96
CA VAL A 48 11.73 -9.11 22.03
C VAL A 48 11.25 -8.60 20.67
N VAL A 49 10.28 -7.68 20.64
CA VAL A 49 9.79 -7.10 19.39
C VAL A 49 10.91 -6.41 18.62
N TRP A 50 11.69 -5.57 19.31
CA TRP A 50 12.81 -4.87 18.68
C TRP A 50 13.93 -5.83 18.26
N PHE A 51 14.20 -6.88 19.06
CA PHE A 51 15.15 -7.93 18.68
C PHE A 51 14.72 -8.64 17.40
N VAL A 52 13.44 -9.04 17.28
CA VAL A 52 12.90 -9.67 16.07
C VAL A 52 12.99 -8.72 14.87
N ILE A 53 12.62 -7.45 15.03
CA ILE A 53 12.73 -6.44 13.97
C ILE A 53 14.19 -6.31 13.48
N THR A 54 15.14 -6.22 14.40
CA THR A 54 16.57 -6.09 14.08
C THR A 54 17.11 -7.38 13.46
N ALA A 55 16.77 -8.56 14.01
CA ALA A 55 17.18 -9.84 13.48
C ALA A 55 16.66 -10.04 12.05
N THR A 56 15.38 -9.79 11.80
CA THR A 56 14.81 -9.84 10.45
C THR A 56 15.52 -8.86 9.52
N THR A 57 15.76 -7.62 9.96
CA THR A 57 16.48 -6.62 9.16
C THR A 57 17.88 -7.09 8.77
N VAL A 58 18.65 -7.64 9.72
CA VAL A 58 19.99 -8.17 9.46
C VAL A 58 19.94 -9.38 8.54
N CYS A 59 19.00 -10.30 8.73
CA CYS A 59 18.81 -11.46 7.87
C CYS A 59 18.43 -11.06 6.44
N VAL A 60 17.51 -10.12 6.25
CA VAL A 60 17.08 -9.68 4.91
C VAL A 60 18.22 -8.97 4.18
N TYR A 61 18.88 -8.01 4.81
CA TYR A 61 20.01 -7.32 4.17
C TYR A 61 21.22 -8.22 3.98
N GLY A 62 21.47 -9.17 4.88
CA GLY A 62 22.52 -10.18 4.74
C GLY A 62 22.23 -11.12 3.57
N TYR A 63 21.00 -11.62 3.45
CA TYR A 63 20.58 -12.46 2.32
C TYR A 63 20.65 -11.69 1.00
N MET A 64 20.12 -10.46 0.96
CA MET A 64 20.21 -9.58 -0.20
C MET A 64 21.67 -9.34 -0.61
N PHE A 65 22.57 -9.11 0.34
CA PHE A 65 23.99 -8.92 0.07
C PHE A 65 24.66 -10.16 -0.52
N MET A 66 24.29 -11.35 -0.05
CA MET A 66 24.83 -12.62 -0.56
C MET A 66 24.34 -12.93 -1.98
N THR A 67 23.12 -12.53 -2.34
CA THR A 67 22.53 -12.82 -3.65
C THR A 67 22.89 -11.79 -4.72
N THR A 68 22.80 -10.50 -4.40
CA THR A 68 22.94 -9.41 -5.40
C THR A 68 24.33 -8.74 -5.37
N GLY A 69 25.10 -8.95 -4.30
CA GLY A 69 26.36 -8.23 -4.04
C GLY A 69 26.18 -6.74 -3.70
N LEU A 70 27.23 -6.07 -3.20
CA LEU A 70 27.26 -4.60 -3.03
C LEU A 70 27.64 -3.92 -4.34
N THR A 71 26.74 -3.89 -5.32
CA THR A 71 26.89 -2.92 -6.42
C THR A 71 26.02 -1.72 -6.12
N LEU A 72 26.53 -0.77 -5.34
CA LEU A 72 25.93 0.56 -5.16
C LEU A 72 26.05 1.32 -6.49
N ARG A 73 25.17 1.03 -7.44
CA ARG A 73 25.09 1.77 -8.69
C ARG A 73 24.32 3.06 -8.43
N PHE A 74 25.02 4.19 -8.39
CA PHE A 74 24.40 5.52 -8.42
C PHE A 74 23.86 5.77 -9.83
N VAL A 75 22.73 5.13 -10.13
CA VAL A 75 22.08 5.27 -11.44
C VAL A 75 21.19 6.50 -11.40
N ALA A 76 21.35 7.40 -12.37
CA ALA A 76 20.45 8.52 -12.57
C ALA A 76 19.00 7.98 -12.72
N LEU A 77 17.98 8.75 -12.33
CA LEU A 77 16.57 8.31 -12.34
C LEU A 77 16.03 7.83 -13.73
N GLY A 78 16.84 7.95 -14.79
CA GLY A 78 16.64 7.44 -16.15
C GLY A 78 16.83 5.93 -16.29
N ASP A 79 17.96 5.34 -15.87
CA ASP A 79 18.28 3.91 -16.16
C ASP A 79 17.74 2.94 -15.10
N VAL A 80 16.66 3.33 -14.44
CA VAL A 80 16.00 2.54 -13.39
C VAL A 80 15.27 1.31 -13.96
N GLN A 81 15.02 1.28 -15.27
CA GLN A 81 14.41 0.12 -15.94
C GLN A 81 15.40 -1.04 -16.04
N ASP A 82 16.64 -0.79 -16.42
CA ASP A 82 17.69 -1.83 -16.50
C ASP A 82 17.94 -2.48 -15.14
N LEU A 83 17.89 -1.68 -14.07
CA LEU A 83 18.01 -2.17 -12.70
C LEU A 83 16.86 -3.13 -12.32
N ARG A 84 15.65 -2.87 -12.81
CA ARG A 84 14.50 -3.76 -12.59
C ARG A 84 14.62 -5.05 -13.37
N PHE A 85 15.16 -5.02 -14.58
CA PHE A 85 15.38 -6.21 -15.39
C PHE A 85 16.46 -7.09 -14.75
N ALA A 86 17.61 -6.51 -14.39
CA ALA A 86 18.66 -7.22 -13.67
C ALA A 86 18.14 -7.87 -12.38
N TYR A 87 17.36 -7.14 -11.58
CA TYR A 87 16.74 -7.69 -10.38
C TYR A 87 15.74 -8.82 -10.67
N ARG A 88 14.95 -8.73 -11.75
CA ARG A 88 14.02 -9.80 -12.15
C ARG A 88 14.76 -11.06 -12.57
N ASP A 89 15.84 -10.92 -13.32
CA ASP A 89 16.67 -12.04 -13.76
C ASP A 89 17.34 -12.72 -12.56
N GLU A 90 17.86 -11.92 -11.61
CA GLU A 90 18.40 -12.41 -10.35
C GLU A 90 17.37 -13.17 -9.51
N LEU A 91 16.10 -12.74 -9.50
CA LEU A 91 15.02 -13.45 -8.79
C LEU A 91 14.68 -14.81 -9.40
N GLN A 92 14.85 -14.98 -10.71
CA GLN A 92 14.67 -16.30 -11.34
C GLN A 92 15.73 -17.29 -10.85
N VAL A 93 16.94 -16.82 -10.55
CA VAL A 93 18.06 -17.65 -10.05
C VAL A 93 17.99 -17.84 -8.53
N SER A 94 17.69 -16.79 -7.78
CA SER A 94 17.73 -16.75 -6.31
C SER A 94 16.44 -17.26 -5.63
N GLY A 95 15.42 -17.54 -6.43
CA GLY A 95 14.08 -17.90 -5.97
C GLY A 95 13.25 -16.69 -5.49
N GLY A 96 11.92 -16.84 -5.54
CA GLY A 96 10.96 -15.77 -5.19
C GLY A 96 10.95 -15.35 -3.70
N MET A 97 11.71 -16.03 -2.84
CA MET A 97 11.79 -15.71 -1.41
C MET A 97 12.44 -14.35 -1.14
N LEU A 98 13.49 -13.99 -1.89
CA LEU A 98 14.16 -12.69 -1.76
C LEU A 98 13.18 -11.55 -2.04
N ALA A 99 12.35 -11.70 -3.07
CA ALA A 99 11.34 -10.70 -3.43
C ALA A 99 10.36 -10.45 -2.28
N TYR A 100 9.89 -11.52 -1.64
CA TYR A 100 8.98 -11.44 -0.50
C TYR A 100 9.62 -10.72 0.70
N LEU A 101 10.86 -11.08 1.03
CA LEU A 101 11.62 -10.49 2.13
C LEU A 101 11.92 -9.00 1.89
N ILE A 102 12.26 -8.62 0.66
CA ILE A 102 12.49 -7.22 0.29
C ILE A 102 11.20 -6.41 0.43
N LEU A 103 10.07 -6.92 -0.06
CA LEU A 103 8.76 -6.29 0.09
C LEU A 103 8.38 -6.12 1.57
N LEU A 104 8.58 -7.15 2.39
CA LEU A 104 8.39 -7.09 3.85
C LEU A 104 9.25 -5.98 4.49
N GLN A 105 10.52 -5.91 4.11
CA GLN A 105 11.46 -4.94 4.65
C GLN A 105 11.10 -3.50 4.23
N SER A 106 10.82 -3.26 2.95
CA SER A 106 10.51 -1.93 2.42
C SER A 106 9.13 -1.41 2.83
N ASN A 107 8.13 -2.29 2.89
CA ASN A 107 6.74 -1.88 3.06
C ASN A 107 6.32 -1.81 4.53
N VAL A 108 7.02 -2.52 5.44
CA VAL A 108 6.59 -2.63 6.84
C VAL A 108 7.71 -2.33 7.82
N ILE A 109 8.85 -3.02 7.71
CA ILE A 109 9.92 -2.95 8.72
C ILE A 109 10.65 -1.59 8.70
N ASN A 110 11.10 -1.13 7.54
CA ASN A 110 11.73 0.20 7.42
C ASN A 110 10.78 1.32 7.86
N PRO A 111 9.49 1.36 7.42
CA PRO A 111 8.53 2.34 7.89
C PRO A 111 8.37 2.41 9.41
N ILE A 112 8.32 1.27 10.13
CA ILE A 112 8.21 1.32 11.60
C ILE A 112 9.51 1.83 12.25
N ILE A 113 10.67 1.47 11.73
CA ILE A 113 11.96 1.97 12.24
C ILE A 113 12.02 3.49 12.07
N VAL A 114 11.62 4.00 10.89
CA VAL A 114 11.51 5.43 10.63
C VAL A 114 10.49 6.08 11.56
N ALA A 115 9.28 5.52 11.67
CA ALA A 115 8.24 6.04 12.56
C ALA A 115 8.77 6.15 14.00
N ARG A 116 9.41 5.09 14.52
CA ARG A 116 9.98 5.11 15.87
C ARG A 116 11.06 6.17 16.02
N GLY A 117 11.94 6.30 15.02
CA GLY A 117 12.98 7.34 15.02
C GLY A 117 12.40 8.76 15.09
N ILE A 118 11.36 9.04 14.31
CA ILE A 118 10.67 10.33 14.31
C ILE A 118 10.01 10.60 15.68
N TYR A 119 9.17 9.68 16.17
CA TYR A 119 8.38 9.92 17.39
C TYR A 119 9.22 9.84 18.68
N ALA A 120 10.28 9.02 18.71
CA ALA A 120 11.20 8.95 19.83
C ALA A 120 12.34 9.99 19.75
N LYS A 121 12.36 10.85 18.72
CA LYS A 121 13.44 11.81 18.43
C LYS A 121 14.83 11.17 18.34
N ARG A 122 14.89 9.95 17.81
CA ARG A 122 16.13 9.19 17.58
C ARG A 122 16.49 9.23 16.10
N PHE A 123 17.24 10.25 15.69
CA PHE A 123 17.65 10.43 14.30
C PHE A 123 18.40 9.22 13.71
N GLY A 124 19.16 8.49 14.53
CA GLY A 124 19.83 7.26 14.08
C GLY A 124 18.86 6.20 13.52
N MET A 125 17.67 6.04 14.12
CA MET A 125 16.66 5.11 13.59
C MET A 125 16.07 5.60 12.27
N VAL A 126 15.84 6.92 12.13
CA VAL A 126 15.39 7.51 10.86
C VAL A 126 16.42 7.26 9.76
N LEU A 127 17.70 7.48 10.08
CA LEU A 127 18.80 7.24 9.15
C LEU A 127 18.91 5.76 8.76
N VAL A 128 18.83 4.83 9.71
CA VAL A 128 18.87 3.38 9.42
C VAL A 128 17.71 2.97 8.51
N GLY A 129 16.49 3.42 8.80
CA GLY A 129 15.34 3.10 7.95
C GLY A 129 15.42 3.75 6.55
N ALA A 130 15.92 4.99 6.47
CA ALA A 130 16.11 5.68 5.19
C ALA A 130 17.23 5.05 4.34
N LEU A 131 18.36 4.69 4.95
CA LEU A 131 19.44 3.95 4.30
C LEU A 131 18.96 2.58 3.84
N GLY A 132 18.20 1.87 4.66
CA GLY A 132 17.60 0.60 4.28
C GLY A 132 16.70 0.72 3.05
N GLN A 133 15.90 1.80 2.99
CA GLN A 133 15.03 2.08 1.85
C GLN A 133 15.83 2.45 0.59
N PHE A 134 16.91 3.20 0.75
CA PHE A 134 17.84 3.53 -0.33
C PHE A 134 18.55 2.28 -0.87
N LEU A 135 19.01 1.38 0.00
CA LEU A 135 19.64 0.12 -0.40
C LEU A 135 18.68 -0.75 -1.21
N ILE A 136 17.44 -0.91 -0.75
CA ILE A 136 16.43 -1.66 -1.51
C ILE A 136 16.18 -1.00 -2.86
N PHE A 137 16.10 0.33 -2.92
CA PHE A 137 15.96 1.04 -4.18
C PHE A 137 17.14 0.79 -5.13
N SER A 138 18.37 0.80 -4.62
CA SER A 138 19.58 0.58 -5.43
C SER A 138 19.68 -0.82 -6.05
N VAL A 139 18.95 -1.79 -5.51
CA VAL A 139 18.87 -3.15 -6.07
C VAL A 139 17.62 -3.31 -6.93
N THR A 140 16.46 -2.87 -6.46
CA THR A 140 15.16 -3.13 -7.11
C THR A 140 14.77 -2.13 -8.18
N GLY A 141 15.31 -0.91 -8.16
CA GLY A 141 14.85 0.20 -9.01
C GLY A 141 13.40 0.65 -8.72
N TYR A 142 12.84 0.32 -7.56
CA TYR A 142 11.47 0.73 -7.21
C TYR A 142 11.42 2.18 -6.74
N LYS A 143 11.11 3.11 -7.65
CA LYS A 143 10.98 4.55 -7.35
C LYS A 143 10.06 4.85 -6.15
N LEU A 144 9.00 4.07 -5.95
CA LEU A 144 8.06 4.22 -4.83
C LEU A 144 8.74 3.97 -3.47
N VAL A 145 9.69 3.04 -3.40
CA VAL A 145 10.49 2.74 -2.20
C VAL A 145 11.31 3.98 -1.83
N LEU A 146 12.03 4.58 -2.79
CA LEU A 146 12.79 5.81 -2.53
C LEU A 146 11.90 7.00 -2.13
N LEU A 147 10.80 7.21 -2.85
CA LEU A 147 9.85 8.30 -2.62
C LEU A 147 9.09 8.16 -1.29
N SER A 148 9.06 6.97 -0.69
CA SER A 148 8.40 6.78 0.60
C SER A 148 9.15 7.48 1.74
N ILE A 149 10.47 7.68 1.64
CA ILE A 149 11.28 8.35 2.68
C ILE A 149 10.77 9.78 2.96
N PRO A 150 10.73 10.69 1.97
CA PRO A 150 10.18 12.03 2.20
C PRO A 150 8.68 11.97 2.53
N ALA A 151 7.94 10.99 2.00
CA ALA A 151 6.52 10.84 2.31
C ALA A 151 6.27 10.48 3.79
N PHE A 152 7.10 9.65 4.42
CA PHE A 152 7.02 9.35 5.85
C PHE A 152 7.24 10.61 6.70
N VAL A 153 8.24 11.41 6.34
CA VAL A 153 8.53 12.68 7.03
C VAL A 153 7.40 13.68 6.83
N GLY A 154 6.90 13.83 5.60
CA GLY A 154 5.79 14.71 5.27
C GLY A 154 4.51 14.35 6.02
N LEU A 155 4.20 13.06 6.14
CA LEU A 155 3.05 12.56 6.89
C LEU A 155 3.19 12.82 8.39
N ALA A 156 4.39 12.61 8.96
CA ALA A 156 4.66 12.94 10.35
C ALA A 156 4.48 14.44 10.64
N LEU A 157 4.92 15.31 9.72
CA LEU A 157 4.77 16.75 9.84
C LEU A 157 3.32 17.20 9.70
N ALA A 158 2.58 16.62 8.75
CA ALA A 158 1.15 16.90 8.55
C ALA A 158 0.33 16.57 9.81
N HIS A 159 0.59 15.41 10.44
CA HIS A 159 -0.06 15.04 11.70
C HIS A 159 0.35 15.97 12.86
N ARG A 160 1.55 16.52 12.85
CA ARG A 160 2.00 17.51 13.85
C ARG A 160 1.24 18.83 13.73
N TRP A 161 0.92 19.28 12.52
CA TRP A 161 0.26 20.56 12.29
C TRP A 161 -1.27 20.49 12.36
N GLN A 162 -1.90 19.45 11.81
CA GLN A 162 -3.36 19.37 11.69
C GLN A 162 -4.03 18.45 12.73
N GLY A 163 -3.26 17.65 13.47
CA GLY A 163 -3.75 16.73 14.50
C GLY A 163 -4.49 15.50 13.96
N ARG A 164 -5.53 15.70 13.14
CA ARG A 164 -6.25 14.62 12.43
C ARG A 164 -6.60 15.08 11.02
N LEU A 165 -5.96 14.49 10.02
CA LEU A 165 -6.32 14.72 8.63
C LEU A 165 -7.73 14.18 8.39
N ARG A 166 -8.65 15.07 7.98
CA ARG A 166 -10.02 14.69 7.57
C ARG A 166 -9.97 14.14 6.14
N GLY A 167 -10.81 13.16 5.83
CA GLY A 167 -10.91 12.59 4.47
C GLY A 167 -11.16 13.66 3.40
N ALA A 168 -12.00 14.66 3.69
CA ALA A 168 -12.23 15.79 2.79
C ALA A 168 -10.97 16.64 2.54
N ALA A 169 -10.09 16.79 3.54
CA ALA A 169 -8.83 17.51 3.37
C ALA A 169 -7.83 16.73 2.51
N LEU A 170 -7.82 15.40 2.63
CA LEU A 170 -7.02 14.53 1.75
C LEU A 170 -7.53 14.60 0.31
N LEU A 171 -8.84 14.47 0.10
CA LEU A 171 -9.46 14.59 -1.22
C LEU A 171 -9.20 15.98 -1.83
N GLY A 172 -9.40 17.05 -1.06
CA GLY A 172 -9.08 18.41 -1.48
C GLY A 172 -7.60 18.59 -1.83
N GLY A 173 -6.69 17.94 -1.08
CA GLY A 173 -5.27 17.93 -1.37
C GLY A 173 -4.92 17.22 -2.69
N VAL A 174 -5.52 16.06 -2.94
CA VAL A 174 -5.33 15.33 -4.21
C VAL A 174 -5.89 16.11 -5.39
N MET A 175 -7.10 16.66 -5.26
CA MET A 175 -7.73 17.48 -6.29
C MET A 175 -6.96 18.78 -6.54
N GLY A 176 -6.46 19.42 -5.49
CA GLY A 176 -5.62 20.62 -5.58
C GLY A 176 -4.29 20.33 -6.27
N ALA A 177 -3.63 19.22 -5.94
CA ALA A 177 -2.41 18.79 -6.60
C ALA A 177 -2.63 18.44 -8.08
N ALA A 178 -3.75 17.80 -8.41
CA ALA A 178 -4.13 17.54 -9.81
C ALA A 178 -4.39 18.84 -10.57
N GLY A 179 -5.12 19.79 -9.98
CA GLY A 179 -5.37 21.11 -10.58
C GLY A 179 -4.09 21.92 -10.77
N LEU A 180 -3.17 21.87 -9.80
CA LEU A 180 -1.85 22.51 -9.91
C LEU A 180 -1.00 21.89 -11.02
N ALA A 181 -0.98 20.56 -11.13
CA ALA A 181 -0.27 19.86 -12.19
C ALA A 181 -0.78 20.30 -13.58
N LEU A 182 -2.10 20.39 -13.76
CA LEU A 182 -2.70 20.88 -15.00
C LEU A 182 -2.39 22.35 -15.28
N ALA A 183 -2.40 23.20 -14.26
CA ALA A 183 -2.07 24.61 -14.42
C ALA A 183 -0.61 24.80 -14.86
N ILE A 184 0.33 24.05 -14.27
CA ILE A 184 1.75 24.09 -14.66
C ILE A 184 1.93 23.61 -16.10
N ASP A 185 1.30 22.49 -16.44
CA ASP A 185 1.35 21.91 -17.79
C ASP A 185 0.78 22.88 -18.84
N TRP A 186 -0.35 23.54 -18.53
CA TRP A 186 -0.94 24.56 -19.39
C TRP A 186 -0.01 25.77 -19.61
N LEU A 187 0.64 26.25 -18.55
CA LEU A 187 1.60 27.36 -18.63
C LEU A 187 2.87 26.99 -19.41
N GLN A 188 3.30 25.73 -19.34
CA GLN A 188 4.51 25.24 -20.01
C GLN A 188 4.27 24.67 -21.41
N GLY A 189 3.01 24.55 -21.84
CA GLY A 189 2.65 23.85 -23.08
C GLY A 189 3.11 22.38 -23.08
N SER A 190 3.16 21.75 -21.91
CA SER A 190 3.64 20.37 -21.69
C SER A 190 2.52 19.52 -21.08
N LEU A 191 2.68 18.19 -21.09
CA LEU A 191 1.80 17.25 -20.38
C LEU A 191 2.55 16.43 -19.33
N TYR A 192 3.75 16.88 -18.97
CA TYR A 192 4.66 16.10 -18.14
C TYR A 192 4.11 15.87 -16.73
N TYR A 193 3.56 16.89 -16.08
CA TYR A 193 3.07 16.78 -14.71
C TYR A 193 1.74 16.04 -14.62
N ALA A 194 0.84 16.24 -15.60
CA ALA A 194 -0.40 15.51 -15.75
C ALA A 194 -0.14 14.02 -16.00
N GLN A 195 0.87 13.67 -16.80
CA GLN A 195 1.26 12.26 -16.99
C GLN A 195 1.79 11.62 -15.69
N ILE A 196 2.59 12.35 -14.90
CA ILE A 196 3.14 11.78 -13.66
C ILE A 196 2.07 11.67 -12.58
N PHE A 197 1.20 12.67 -12.44
CA PHE A 197 0.25 12.74 -11.34
C PHE A 197 -1.12 12.20 -11.70
N ILE A 198 -1.76 12.73 -12.75
CA ILE A 198 -3.13 12.38 -13.13
C ILE A 198 -3.17 11.02 -13.81
N ASN A 199 -2.29 10.78 -14.79
CA ASN A 199 -2.30 9.52 -15.50
C ASN A 199 -1.99 8.36 -14.54
N ARG A 200 -0.93 8.46 -13.72
CA ARG A 200 -0.62 7.36 -12.77
C ARG A 200 -1.63 7.15 -11.65
N LEU A 201 -2.21 8.20 -11.08
CA LEU A 201 -3.09 8.05 -9.92
C LEU A 201 -4.54 7.75 -10.30
N LEU A 202 -5.01 8.27 -11.44
CA LEU A 202 -6.43 8.23 -11.81
C LEU A 202 -6.67 7.44 -13.10
N LEU A 203 -5.97 7.75 -14.18
CA LEU A 203 -6.28 7.16 -15.49
C LEU A 203 -5.76 5.72 -15.61
N THR A 204 -4.47 5.49 -15.34
CA THR A 204 -3.82 4.18 -15.49
C THR A 204 -4.55 3.06 -14.75
N PRO A 205 -4.91 3.17 -13.45
CA PRO A 205 -5.64 2.10 -12.78
C PRO A 205 -7.03 1.83 -13.39
N GLY A 206 -7.69 2.88 -13.90
CA GLY A 206 -8.98 2.77 -14.58
C GLY A 206 -8.88 2.10 -15.94
N THR A 207 -7.92 2.52 -16.77
CA THR A 207 -7.62 1.92 -18.07
C THR A 207 -7.20 0.47 -17.93
N LEU A 208 -6.35 0.16 -16.95
CA LEU A 208 -5.94 -1.22 -16.70
C LEU A 208 -7.09 -2.10 -16.22
N SER A 209 -8.08 -1.54 -15.50
CA SER A 209 -9.29 -2.30 -15.13
C SER A 209 -10.07 -2.72 -16.37
N ALA A 210 -10.22 -1.82 -17.35
CA ALA A 210 -10.84 -2.15 -18.63
C ALA A 210 -10.00 -3.16 -19.43
N ALA A 211 -8.66 -3.02 -19.42
CA ALA A 211 -7.76 -3.94 -20.11
C ALA A 211 -7.85 -5.38 -19.56
N HIS A 212 -8.08 -5.56 -18.27
CA HIS A 212 -8.29 -6.90 -17.69
C HIS A 212 -9.61 -7.51 -18.17
N ILE A 213 -10.66 -6.71 -18.35
CA ILE A 213 -11.91 -7.20 -18.94
C ILE A 213 -11.66 -7.65 -20.37
N LEU A 214 -11.12 -6.77 -21.21
CA LEU A 214 -10.80 -7.07 -22.61
C LEU A 214 -10.02 -8.39 -22.78
N VAL A 215 -9.05 -8.64 -21.89
CA VAL A 215 -8.23 -9.84 -21.98
C VAL A 215 -8.95 -11.07 -21.44
N PHE A 216 -9.62 -10.97 -20.30
CA PHE A 216 -10.16 -12.15 -19.61
C PHE A 216 -11.61 -12.45 -19.96
N ASP A 217 -12.35 -11.60 -20.67
CA ASP A 217 -13.78 -11.83 -20.99
C ASP A 217 -13.99 -13.17 -21.69
N ASP A 218 -13.33 -13.35 -22.84
CA ASP A 218 -13.39 -14.57 -23.66
C ASP A 218 -12.33 -15.63 -23.32
N ARG A 219 -11.53 -15.41 -22.28
CA ARG A 219 -10.42 -16.31 -21.93
C ARG A 219 -10.67 -17.03 -20.60
N PRO A 220 -10.08 -18.23 -20.41
CA PRO A 220 -10.15 -18.95 -19.13
C PRO A 220 -9.74 -18.06 -17.96
N LYS A 221 -10.53 -18.02 -16.89
CA LYS A 221 -10.19 -17.20 -15.73
C LYS A 221 -8.98 -17.78 -14.99
N ALA A 222 -8.20 -16.92 -14.34
CA ALA A 222 -6.95 -17.28 -13.70
C ALA A 222 -7.13 -18.07 -12.38
N MET A 223 -8.29 -17.96 -11.72
CA MET A 223 -8.66 -18.68 -10.49
C MET A 223 -7.60 -18.63 -9.37
N TRP A 224 -6.80 -17.56 -9.29
CA TRP A 224 -5.62 -17.41 -8.43
C TRP A 224 -4.61 -18.58 -8.48
N GLY A 225 -4.67 -19.42 -9.53
CA GLY A 225 -3.77 -20.58 -9.72
C GLY A 225 -2.31 -20.19 -9.94
N HIS A 226 -2.04 -18.94 -10.29
CA HIS A 226 -0.70 -18.36 -10.40
C HIS A 226 -0.11 -17.91 -9.05
N SER A 227 -0.86 -18.04 -7.95
CA SER A 227 -0.53 -17.48 -6.64
C SER A 227 -0.77 -18.53 -5.54
N PHE A 228 -1.54 -18.22 -4.50
CA PHE A 228 -1.74 -19.09 -3.34
C PHE A 228 -2.54 -20.37 -3.62
N LEU A 229 -3.24 -20.48 -4.75
CA LEU A 229 -3.91 -21.71 -5.19
C LEU A 229 -3.06 -22.54 -6.16
N ALA A 230 -1.77 -22.20 -6.32
CA ALA A 230 -0.84 -23.00 -7.09
C ALA A 230 -0.81 -24.45 -6.54
N GLY A 231 -1.12 -25.42 -7.40
CA GLY A 231 -1.20 -26.84 -7.06
C GLY A 231 -2.57 -27.36 -6.62
N ILE A 232 -3.57 -26.48 -6.45
CA ILE A 232 -4.97 -26.87 -6.22
C ILE A 232 -5.79 -26.73 -7.49
N VAL A 233 -5.51 -25.68 -8.27
CA VAL A 233 -6.20 -25.37 -9.52
C VAL A 233 -5.19 -25.34 -10.66
N ASP A 234 -5.56 -25.90 -11.80
CA ASP A 234 -4.76 -25.82 -13.02
C ASP A 234 -4.78 -24.40 -13.56
N TYR A 235 -3.58 -23.78 -13.61
CA TYR A 235 -3.42 -22.45 -14.15
C TYR A 235 -3.18 -22.52 -15.67
N PRO A 236 -4.06 -21.96 -16.52
CA PRO A 236 -4.03 -22.19 -17.96
C PRO A 236 -2.99 -21.33 -18.71
N TYR A 237 -2.17 -20.54 -18.02
CA TYR A 237 -1.20 -19.62 -18.62
C TYR A 237 0.22 -19.84 -18.09
N SER A 238 1.22 -19.43 -18.88
CA SER A 238 2.64 -19.52 -18.51
C SER A 238 3.18 -18.31 -17.73
N VAL A 239 2.44 -17.20 -17.73
CA VAL A 239 2.81 -15.94 -17.09
C VAL A 239 1.66 -15.45 -16.22
N SER A 240 1.92 -14.60 -15.23
CA SER A 240 0.86 -14.07 -14.37
C SER A 240 -0.14 -13.19 -15.13
N PRO A 241 -1.38 -12.99 -14.62
CA PRO A 241 -2.40 -12.19 -15.29
C PRO A 241 -1.93 -10.79 -15.68
N ALA A 242 -1.15 -10.14 -14.82
CA ALA A 242 -0.61 -8.80 -15.09
C ALA A 242 0.35 -8.77 -16.29
N PHE A 243 1.18 -9.80 -16.49
CA PHE A 243 2.06 -9.88 -17.66
C PHE A 243 1.31 -10.32 -18.92
N LEU A 244 0.31 -11.20 -18.78
CA LEU A 244 -0.57 -11.56 -19.90
C LEU A 244 -1.29 -10.32 -20.44
N VAL A 245 -1.87 -9.51 -19.55
CA VAL A 245 -2.54 -8.25 -19.92
C VAL A 245 -1.53 -7.26 -20.50
N GLY A 246 -0.35 -7.10 -19.92
CA GLY A 246 0.69 -6.22 -20.47
C GLY A 246 1.15 -6.63 -21.88
N THR A 247 1.23 -7.94 -22.14
CA THR A 247 1.57 -8.47 -23.47
C THR A 247 0.49 -8.14 -24.49
N ILE A 248 -0.78 -8.39 -24.16
CA ILE A 248 -1.89 -8.22 -25.12
C ILE A 248 -2.25 -6.74 -25.29
N PHE A 249 -2.34 -5.99 -24.20
CA PHE A 249 -2.82 -4.61 -24.20
C PHE A 249 -1.71 -3.60 -24.53
N SER A 250 -0.49 -3.80 -24.01
CA SER A 250 0.64 -2.87 -24.21
C SER A 250 1.65 -3.36 -25.24
N GLY A 251 1.45 -4.54 -25.84
CA GLY A 251 2.35 -5.11 -26.85
C GLY A 251 3.73 -5.51 -26.32
N SER A 252 3.90 -5.64 -24.99
CA SER A 252 5.20 -5.87 -24.36
C SER A 252 5.09 -6.93 -23.28
N ALA A 253 5.76 -8.08 -23.50
CA ALA A 253 5.83 -9.18 -22.54
C ALA A 253 6.55 -8.81 -21.23
N GLU A 254 7.36 -7.75 -21.26
CA GLU A 254 8.10 -7.22 -20.12
C GLU A 254 7.26 -6.29 -19.23
N THR A 255 6.14 -5.81 -19.78
CA THR A 255 5.25 -4.87 -19.10
C THR A 255 4.33 -5.61 -18.16
N SER A 256 4.40 -5.27 -16.87
CA SER A 256 3.47 -5.78 -15.87
C SER A 256 2.33 -4.78 -15.75
N ALA A 257 1.17 -5.15 -16.28
CA ALA A 257 -0.07 -4.38 -16.17
C ALA A 257 -0.75 -4.66 -14.83
N ASN A 258 -0.05 -4.44 -13.71
CA ASN A 258 -0.64 -4.61 -12.38
C ASN A 258 -1.80 -3.62 -12.17
N ALA A 259 -2.93 -4.12 -11.67
CA ALA A 259 -4.14 -3.34 -11.51
C ALA A 259 -4.81 -3.61 -10.16
N ASN A 260 -5.78 -2.76 -9.82
CA ASN A 260 -6.49 -2.79 -8.55
C ASN A 260 -7.33 -4.07 -8.33
N PHE A 261 -7.90 -4.21 -7.14
CA PHE A 261 -8.73 -5.35 -6.74
C PHE A 261 -9.93 -5.66 -7.66
N ILE A 262 -10.42 -4.69 -8.44
CA ILE A 262 -11.50 -4.91 -9.41
C ILE A 262 -10.96 -5.66 -10.62
N ALA A 263 -9.85 -5.18 -11.17
CA ALA A 263 -9.18 -5.82 -12.30
C ALA A 263 -8.68 -7.23 -11.97
N ASP A 264 -8.06 -7.39 -10.79
CA ASP A 264 -7.55 -8.69 -10.32
C ASP A 264 -8.70 -9.66 -10.03
N GLY A 265 -9.76 -9.20 -9.36
CA GLY A 265 -10.96 -10.01 -9.14
C GLY A 265 -11.58 -10.49 -10.46
N TYR A 266 -11.69 -9.60 -11.44
CA TYR A 266 -12.22 -9.96 -12.76
C TYR A 266 -11.35 -10.98 -13.49
N ALA A 267 -10.03 -10.83 -13.48
CA ALA A 267 -9.12 -11.79 -14.10
C ALA A 267 -9.23 -13.20 -13.48
N ASN A 268 -9.49 -13.28 -12.18
CA ASN A 268 -9.52 -14.55 -11.46
C ASN A 268 -10.86 -15.28 -11.53
N LEU A 269 -12.00 -14.59 -11.44
CA LEU A 269 -13.33 -15.21 -11.48
C LEU A 269 -14.41 -14.33 -12.15
N GLY A 270 -14.04 -13.36 -12.98
CA GLY A 270 -14.99 -12.40 -13.57
C GLY A 270 -15.66 -11.52 -12.51
N TYR A 271 -16.90 -11.10 -12.75
CA TYR A 271 -17.64 -10.25 -11.81
C TYR A 271 -17.76 -10.84 -10.37
N PRO A 272 -18.00 -12.15 -10.16
CA PRO A 272 -17.93 -12.75 -8.83
C PRO A 272 -16.59 -12.54 -8.11
N GLY A 273 -15.48 -12.59 -8.84
CA GLY A 273 -14.15 -12.38 -8.28
C GLY A 273 -13.95 -10.98 -7.70
N ILE A 274 -14.58 -9.95 -8.29
CA ILE A 274 -14.57 -8.58 -7.75
C ILE A 274 -15.19 -8.53 -6.35
N PHE A 275 -16.31 -9.23 -6.13
CA PHE A 275 -16.96 -9.28 -4.82
C PHE A 275 -16.13 -10.08 -3.81
N ILE A 276 -15.47 -11.16 -4.23
CA ILE A 276 -14.56 -11.92 -3.36
C ILE A 276 -13.39 -11.02 -2.90
N GLU A 277 -12.71 -10.33 -3.82
CA GLU A 277 -11.64 -9.38 -3.50
C GLU A 277 -12.16 -8.25 -2.59
N THR A 278 -13.39 -7.78 -2.80
CA THR A 278 -14.04 -6.77 -1.96
C THR A 278 -14.24 -7.27 -0.52
N VAL A 279 -14.71 -8.51 -0.34
CA VAL A 279 -14.89 -9.12 0.98
C VAL A 279 -13.53 -9.26 1.68
N ILE A 280 -12.49 -9.69 0.97
CA ILE A 280 -11.14 -9.77 1.50
C ILE A 280 -10.63 -8.39 1.91
N LEU A 281 -10.87 -7.35 1.11
CA LEU A 281 -10.51 -5.99 1.46
C LEU A 281 -11.25 -5.51 2.73
N ILE A 282 -12.52 -5.85 2.91
CA ILE A 282 -13.25 -5.59 4.17
C ILE A 282 -12.55 -6.27 5.35
N VAL A 283 -12.16 -7.54 5.20
CA VAL A 283 -11.45 -8.28 6.25
C VAL A 283 -10.12 -7.60 6.60
N ILE A 284 -9.33 -7.21 5.60
CA ILE A 284 -8.07 -6.47 5.77
C ILE A 284 -8.31 -5.19 6.57
N LEU A 285 -9.23 -4.33 6.13
CA LEU A 285 -9.49 -3.05 6.79
C LEU A 285 -9.96 -3.23 8.24
N ARG A 286 -10.82 -4.22 8.49
CA ARG A 286 -11.30 -4.51 9.86
C ARG A 286 -10.19 -5.05 10.77
N LEU A 287 -9.27 -5.85 10.24
CA LEU A 287 -8.12 -6.34 11.01
C LEU A 287 -7.09 -5.22 11.25
N LEU A 288 -6.91 -4.30 10.31
CA LEU A 288 -6.08 -3.11 10.49
C LEU A 288 -6.61 -2.21 11.62
N ASP A 289 -7.93 -1.97 11.65
CA ASP A 289 -8.57 -1.25 12.75
C ASP A 289 -8.39 -1.98 14.08
N ALA A 290 -8.47 -3.31 14.07
CA ALA A 290 -8.35 -4.12 15.28
C ALA A 290 -6.95 -4.14 15.88
N THR A 291 -5.92 -4.31 15.03
CA THR A 291 -4.51 -4.37 15.43
C THR A 291 -3.92 -2.99 15.72
N GLY A 292 -4.36 -1.97 14.98
CA GLY A 292 -3.95 -0.58 15.11
C GLY A 292 -4.56 0.17 16.28
N ARG A 293 -5.58 -0.40 16.94
CA ARG A 293 -6.26 0.24 18.07
C ARG A 293 -5.31 0.63 19.19
N ASP A 294 -5.41 1.85 19.70
CA ASP A 294 -4.51 2.42 20.73
C ASP A 294 -3.08 2.76 20.26
N LEU A 295 -2.76 2.61 18.97
CA LEU A 295 -1.59 3.28 18.39
C LEU A 295 -1.96 4.69 17.94
N PRO A 296 -1.05 5.67 18.06
CA PRO A 296 -1.29 6.99 17.48
C PRO A 296 -1.51 6.86 15.98
N ILE A 297 -2.56 7.51 15.47
CA ILE A 297 -2.90 7.47 14.04
C ILE A 297 -1.74 7.91 13.15
N ALA A 298 -0.88 8.78 13.66
CA ALA A 298 0.28 9.26 12.95
C ALA A 298 1.36 8.16 12.75
N VAL A 299 1.48 7.21 13.68
CA VAL A 299 2.36 6.05 13.55
C VAL A 299 1.76 5.03 12.59
N THR A 300 0.47 4.71 12.75
CA THR A 300 -0.21 3.74 11.87
C THR A 300 -0.25 4.23 10.43
N SER A 301 -0.44 5.54 10.20
CA SER A 301 -0.43 6.11 8.85
C SER A 301 0.92 5.94 8.16
N ILE A 302 2.05 6.04 8.88
CA ILE A 302 3.39 5.82 8.31
C ILE A 302 3.60 4.35 7.97
N ILE A 303 3.25 3.44 8.89
CA ILE A 303 3.38 1.98 8.68
C ILE A 303 2.55 1.53 7.48
N LEU A 304 1.33 2.07 7.32
CA LEU A 304 0.39 1.64 6.30
C LEU A 304 0.51 2.40 4.97
N LEU A 305 1.38 3.41 4.87
CA LEU A 305 1.49 4.22 3.66
C LEU A 305 1.83 3.37 2.43
N VAL A 306 2.90 2.58 2.50
CA VAL A 306 3.35 1.78 1.36
C VAL A 306 2.41 0.59 1.07
N PRO A 307 1.94 -0.19 2.08
CA PRO A 307 0.94 -1.24 1.84
C PRO A 307 -0.34 -0.71 1.20
N THR A 308 -0.80 0.49 1.58
CA THR A 308 -1.98 1.12 0.97
C THR A 308 -1.73 1.48 -0.50
N LEU A 309 -0.57 2.04 -0.82
CA LEU A 309 -0.21 2.33 -2.22
C LEU A 309 -0.04 1.06 -3.07
N ALA A 310 0.44 -0.04 -2.48
CA ALA A 310 0.51 -1.33 -3.15
C ALA A 310 -0.89 -1.85 -3.50
N THR A 311 -1.85 -1.67 -2.59
CA THR A 311 -3.25 -2.13 -2.76
C THR A 311 -4.03 -1.36 -3.80
N VAL A 312 -3.70 -0.08 -4.01
CA VAL A 312 -4.28 0.69 -5.12
C VAL A 312 -3.89 0.10 -6.48
N ASN A 313 -2.76 -0.61 -6.55
CA ASN A 313 -2.18 -1.13 -7.80
C ASN A 313 -2.12 -2.66 -7.87
N SER A 314 -2.76 -3.38 -6.94
CA SER A 314 -2.77 -4.85 -6.93
C SER A 314 -4.08 -5.39 -6.33
N GLY A 315 -4.33 -6.70 -6.48
CA GLY A 315 -5.43 -7.40 -5.81
C GLY A 315 -5.38 -7.32 -4.29
N ALA A 316 -6.52 -7.51 -3.62
CA ALA A 316 -6.59 -7.50 -2.16
C ALA A 316 -5.89 -8.74 -1.56
N PHE A 317 -6.01 -9.91 -2.18
CA PHE A 317 -5.22 -11.10 -1.78
C PHE A 317 -3.72 -10.85 -1.91
N THR A 318 -3.29 -10.34 -3.06
CA THR A 318 -1.88 -10.00 -3.29
C THR A 318 -1.40 -8.98 -2.26
N SER A 319 -2.20 -7.98 -1.96
CA SER A 319 -1.88 -6.96 -0.95
C SER A 319 -1.76 -7.52 0.47
N LEU A 320 -2.62 -8.48 0.82
CA LEU A 320 -2.59 -9.18 2.10
C LEU A 320 -1.33 -10.04 2.24
N LEU A 321 -1.08 -10.88 1.24
CA LEU A 321 -0.04 -11.90 1.28
C LEU A 321 1.35 -11.28 1.07
N THR A 322 1.52 -10.49 0.01
CA THR A 322 2.83 -9.97 -0.45
C THR A 322 2.96 -8.45 -0.34
N GLY A 323 1.86 -7.70 -0.37
CA GLY A 323 1.86 -6.23 -0.25
C GLY A 323 2.25 -5.70 1.13
N GLY A 324 2.27 -6.58 2.14
CA GLY A 324 2.77 -6.29 3.49
C GLY A 324 1.69 -6.03 4.53
N TYR A 325 0.39 -6.12 4.19
CA TYR A 325 -0.66 -5.93 5.20
C TYR A 325 -0.62 -6.97 6.31
N LEU A 326 -0.42 -8.25 5.99
CA LEU A 326 -0.34 -9.29 7.03
C LEU A 326 0.78 -9.00 8.03
N ALA A 327 1.97 -8.67 7.53
CA ALA A 327 3.10 -8.30 8.36
C ALA A 327 2.85 -7.01 9.15
N ALA A 328 2.23 -6.00 8.52
CA ALA A 328 1.86 -4.76 9.22
C ALA A 328 0.89 -5.03 10.36
N MET A 329 -0.10 -5.92 10.18
CA MET A 329 -1.05 -6.32 11.22
C MET A 329 -0.37 -7.04 12.39
N ILE A 330 0.50 -8.02 12.10
CA ILE A 330 1.27 -8.74 13.14
C ILE A 330 2.14 -7.77 13.95
N LEU A 331 2.82 -6.88 13.24
CA LEU A 331 3.72 -5.89 13.84
C LEU A 331 2.93 -4.86 14.67
N MET A 332 1.84 -4.31 14.13
CA MET A 332 0.96 -3.40 14.87
C MET A 332 0.33 -4.07 16.09
N ALA A 333 0.01 -5.36 16.04
CA ALA A 333 -0.53 -6.11 17.17
C ALA A 333 0.47 -6.30 18.32
N THR A 334 1.77 -6.44 18.01
CA THR A 334 2.85 -6.78 18.96
C THR A 334 3.61 -5.58 19.50
N VAL A 335 3.70 -4.50 18.74
CA VAL A 335 4.50 -3.32 19.06
C VAL A 335 4.05 -2.64 20.37
N PRO A 336 5.00 -2.18 21.21
CA PRO A 336 4.66 -1.50 22.47
C PRO A 336 3.78 -0.28 22.21
N ARG A 337 2.77 -0.03 23.02
CA ARG A 337 1.90 1.16 22.88
C ARG A 337 2.52 2.43 23.47
N THR A 338 3.66 2.32 24.14
CA THR A 338 4.37 3.43 24.79
C THR A 338 5.59 3.89 23.98
N GLY A 339 6.01 5.14 24.21
CA GLY A 339 7.17 5.72 23.53
C GLY A 339 6.92 6.25 22.11
N TRP A 340 5.65 6.39 21.71
CA TRP A 340 5.23 7.08 20.48
C TRP A 340 4.89 8.55 20.70
N GLY A 341 5.11 9.05 21.91
CA GLY A 341 4.78 10.43 22.27
C GLY A 341 5.80 11.41 21.72
N LEU A 342 5.38 12.22 20.74
CA LEU A 342 5.88 13.59 20.68
C LEU A 342 5.38 14.29 21.95
N SER A 343 6.26 14.49 22.93
CA SER A 343 6.00 15.17 24.20
C SER A 343 4.86 16.21 24.17
N ARG A 344 3.86 15.95 25.04
CA ARG A 344 2.93 16.85 25.76
C ARG A 344 1.72 17.45 24.99
N SER A 345 0.51 17.08 25.45
CA SER A 345 -0.45 17.98 26.17
C SER A 345 -1.95 17.72 25.92
N ARG A 346 -2.35 16.79 25.04
CA ARG A 346 -3.77 16.68 24.66
C ARG A 346 -4.56 15.55 25.30
N PHE A 347 -3.92 14.47 25.77
CA PHE A 347 -4.62 13.38 26.46
C PHE A 347 -5.02 13.77 27.90
N ARG A 348 -4.20 14.55 28.60
CA ARG A 348 -4.50 15.03 29.97
C ARG A 348 -5.70 15.99 30.05
N ARG A 349 -6.07 16.65 28.94
CA ARG A 349 -7.24 17.54 28.92
C ARG A 349 -8.56 16.79 28.81
N SER A 350 -8.62 15.59 28.21
CA SER A 350 -9.89 14.85 28.18
C SER A 350 -10.16 14.20 29.53
N GLU A 351 -9.17 13.59 30.17
CA GLU A 351 -9.34 13.01 31.52
C GLU A 351 -9.64 14.08 32.58
N ALA A 352 -8.98 15.24 32.52
CA ALA A 352 -9.28 16.34 33.44
C ALA A 352 -10.65 16.99 33.18
N CYS A 353 -11.09 17.08 31.92
CA CYS A 353 -12.42 17.62 31.60
C CYS A 353 -13.54 16.64 31.93
N GLU A 354 -13.32 15.34 31.77
CA GLU A 354 -14.27 14.28 32.10
C GLU A 354 -14.40 14.13 33.63
N ALA A 355 -13.30 14.28 34.38
CA ALA A 355 -13.34 14.35 35.84
C ALA A 355 -14.06 15.62 36.35
N ASP A 356 -13.83 16.78 35.73
CA ASP A 356 -14.50 18.04 36.11
C ASP A 356 -16.02 18.01 35.79
N GLU A 357 -16.40 17.30 34.71
CA GLU A 357 -17.81 17.14 34.32
C GLU A 357 -18.57 16.15 35.23
N ILE A 358 -17.90 15.10 35.72
CA ILE A 358 -18.44 14.20 36.75
C ILE A 358 -18.62 14.94 38.08
N THR A 359 -17.60 15.70 38.51
CA THR A 359 -17.65 16.45 39.77
C THR A 359 -18.75 17.53 39.76
N ARG A 360 -18.97 18.20 38.61
CA ARG A 360 -20.08 19.16 38.45
C ARG A 360 -21.47 18.52 38.43
N ARG A 361 -21.60 17.28 37.95
CA ARG A 361 -22.88 16.55 37.99
C ARG A 361 -23.24 16.12 39.41
N GLU A 362 -22.26 15.73 40.20
CA GLU A 362 -22.46 15.36 41.62
C GLU A 362 -22.82 16.59 42.47
N ALA A 363 -22.21 17.75 42.21
CA ALA A 363 -22.52 18.99 42.94
C ALA A 363 -23.91 19.59 42.64
N ASN A 364 -24.53 19.25 41.51
CA ASN A 364 -25.87 19.72 41.12
C ASN A 364 -27.00 18.75 41.52
N THR A 365 -26.68 17.63 42.16
CA THR A 365 -27.66 16.61 42.61
C THR A 365 -27.83 16.55 44.13
N THR A 366 -27.18 17.46 44.86
CA THR A 366 -27.39 17.80 46.29
C THR A 366 -27.91 19.21 46.40
#